data_AF-A0AA87K3M6-F1
#
_entry.id   AF-A0AA87K3M6-F1
#
_cell.length_a   1.000
_cell.length_b   1.000
_cell.length_c   1.000
_cell.angle_alpha   90.00
_cell.angle_beta   90.00
_cell.angle_gamma   90.00
#
_symmetry.space_group_name_H-M   'P 1'
#
loop_
_entity.id
_entity.type
_entity.pdbx_description
1 polymer ?
#
loop_
_entity_poly.entity_id
_entity_poly.type
_entity_poly.pdbx_seq_one_letter_code
_entity_poly.pdbx_strand_id
1 'polypeptide(L)'
;MEITVKDFKNRFIAVYGENVWKDFYQTHRTPYQVKVGFQSIEEIECHLETYLSNITNVQNFYIDNNKQFLRFILISIERAYRPESRKYNFSELYYGFDNEKKWEIEHIFSLSKFNEEFSNKPFSSHGENSLGNLTLISRDLNGDEIYKVAQFKKKKEIIRDFEENDFYINQVFRSNAISEKDYEKLLICRKEQLQNDFINIFKQNDIWNFSLFYNEVLQPSY
;
A
#
# COMPACT_ATOMS: atom_id res chain seq x y z
N MET A 1 -24.76 -7.22 13.58
CA MET A 1 -25.13 -6.18 12.61
C MET A 1 -24.84 -6.76 11.24
N GLU A 2 -25.84 -6.88 10.38
CA GLU A 2 -25.65 -7.35 9.01
C GLU A 2 -24.92 -6.25 8.23
N ILE A 3 -23.83 -6.60 7.53
CA ILE A 3 -23.04 -5.65 6.76
C ILE A 3 -23.77 -5.39 5.45
N THR A 4 -24.08 -4.13 5.12
CA THR A 4 -24.68 -3.80 3.82
C THR A 4 -23.62 -3.38 2.80
N VAL A 5 -23.92 -3.54 1.51
CA VAL A 5 -23.08 -3.03 0.40
C VAL A 5 -22.77 -1.53 0.58
N LYS A 6 -23.77 -0.77 1.06
CA LYS A 6 -23.62 0.67 1.31
C LYS A 6 -22.63 0.93 2.45
N ASP A 7 -22.72 0.18 3.55
CA ASP A 7 -21.80 0.32 4.68
C ASP A 7 -20.37 -0.04 4.29
N PHE A 8 -20.20 -1.14 3.54
CA PHE A 8 -18.91 -1.52 2.99
C PHE A 8 -18.31 -0.41 2.13
N LYS A 9 -19.05 0.07 1.13
CA LYS A 9 -18.60 1.13 0.23
C LYS A 9 -18.19 2.37 1.01
N ASN A 10 -19.01 2.82 1.96
CA ASN A 10 -18.75 4.03 2.73
C ASN A 10 -17.46 3.89 3.56
N ARG A 11 -17.26 2.76 4.24
CA ARG A 11 -16.04 2.52 5.02
C ARG A 11 -14.81 2.35 4.14
N PHE A 12 -14.94 1.65 3.02
CA PHE A 12 -13.86 1.48 2.05
C PHE A 12 -13.39 2.84 1.52
N ILE A 13 -14.31 3.70 1.09
CA ILE A 13 -14.00 5.05 0.62
C ILE A 13 -13.38 5.88 1.75
N ALA A 14 -13.90 5.80 2.98
CA ALA A 14 -13.34 6.54 4.10
C ALA A 14 -11.89 6.16 4.42
N VAL A 15 -11.52 4.88 4.24
CA VAL A 15 -10.16 4.40 4.53
C VAL A 15 -9.19 4.63 3.37
N TYR A 16 -9.60 4.35 2.14
CA TYR A 16 -8.70 4.34 0.97
C TYR A 16 -8.89 5.51 0.01
N GLY A 17 -10.06 6.15 0.04
CA GLY A 17 -10.47 7.21 -0.87
C GLY A 17 -11.19 6.73 -2.14
N GLU A 18 -11.86 7.66 -2.81
CA GLU A 18 -12.68 7.42 -4.00
C GLU A 18 -11.93 6.78 -5.16
N ASN A 19 -10.66 7.16 -5.39
CA ASN A 19 -9.87 6.61 -6.50
C ASN A 19 -9.55 5.13 -6.31
N VAL A 20 -9.31 4.70 -5.06
CA VAL A 20 -9.08 3.28 -4.77
C VAL A 20 -10.38 2.51 -4.88
N TRP A 21 -11.50 3.08 -4.43
CA TRP A 21 -12.82 2.48 -4.64
C TRP A 21 -13.14 2.32 -6.13
N LYS A 22 -12.87 3.33 -6.95
CA LYS A 22 -13.12 3.28 -8.39
C LYS A 22 -12.31 2.18 -9.06
N ASP A 23 -11.02 2.07 -8.74
CA ASP A 23 -10.16 1.00 -9.24
C ASP A 23 -10.67 -0.38 -8.82
N PHE A 24 -10.89 -0.59 -7.51
CA PHE A 24 -11.47 -1.81 -6.97
C PHE A 24 -12.80 -2.17 -7.66
N TYR A 25 -13.71 -1.22 -7.78
CA TYR A 25 -15.05 -1.41 -8.33
C TYR A 25 -15.07 -1.73 -9.83
N GLN A 26 -14.04 -1.32 -10.59
CA GLN A 26 -14.01 -1.46 -12.05
C GLN A 26 -13.16 -2.64 -12.53
N THR A 27 -12.03 -2.91 -11.85
CA THR A 27 -11.11 -3.99 -12.24
C THR A 27 -11.86 -5.31 -12.32
N HIS A 28 -11.61 -6.11 -13.35
CA HIS A 28 -12.24 -7.44 -13.60
C HIS A 28 -13.77 -7.46 -13.75
N ARG A 29 -14.45 -6.31 -13.85
CA ARG A 29 -15.91 -6.24 -14.01
C ARG A 29 -16.29 -5.70 -15.38
N THR A 30 -17.32 -6.29 -15.98
CA THR A 30 -17.88 -5.83 -17.26
C THR A 30 -18.59 -4.47 -17.11
N PRO A 31 -18.75 -3.68 -18.19
CA PRO A 31 -19.50 -2.44 -18.14
C PRO A 31 -20.93 -2.60 -17.60
N TYR A 32 -21.58 -3.74 -17.87
CA TYR A 32 -22.90 -4.06 -17.34
C TYR A 32 -22.87 -4.26 -15.82
N GLN A 33 -21.93 -5.06 -15.30
CA GLN A 33 -21.75 -5.26 -13.85
C GLN A 33 -21.42 -3.94 -13.13
N VAL A 34 -20.56 -3.11 -13.73
CA VAL A 34 -20.23 -1.77 -13.21
C VAL A 34 -21.47 -0.86 -13.19
N LYS A 35 -22.36 -0.97 -14.17
CA LYS A 35 -23.61 -0.19 -14.20
C LYS A 35 -24.61 -0.65 -13.14
N VAL A 36 -24.76 -1.96 -12.96
CA VAL A 36 -25.71 -2.56 -11.98
C VAL A 36 -25.21 -2.36 -10.54
N GLY A 37 -23.90 -2.45 -10.33
CA GLY A 37 -23.29 -2.40 -9.00
C GLY A 37 -23.41 -3.70 -8.23
N PHE A 38 -22.74 -3.76 -7.08
CA PHE A 38 -22.83 -4.91 -6.19
C PHE A 38 -24.22 -4.97 -5.56
N GLN A 39 -24.85 -6.13 -5.62
CA GLN A 39 -26.19 -6.36 -5.06
C GLN A 39 -26.14 -6.99 -3.67
N SER A 40 -25.01 -7.62 -3.30
CA SER A 40 -24.84 -8.27 -2.01
C SER A 40 -23.39 -8.21 -1.52
N ILE A 41 -23.17 -8.59 -0.25
CA ILE A 41 -21.83 -8.69 0.32
C ILE A 41 -21.07 -9.87 -0.28
N GLU A 42 -21.74 -10.97 -0.59
CA GLU A 42 -21.14 -12.14 -1.23
C GLU A 42 -20.52 -11.78 -2.58
N GLU A 43 -21.16 -10.89 -3.36
CA GLU A 43 -20.56 -10.39 -4.60
C GLU A 43 -19.30 -9.56 -4.33
N ILE A 44 -19.26 -8.78 -3.26
CA ILE A 44 -18.08 -8.00 -2.86
C ILE A 44 -16.95 -8.92 -2.39
N GLU A 45 -17.27 -9.97 -1.62
CA GLU A 45 -16.29 -10.95 -1.16
C GLU A 45 -15.64 -11.70 -2.33
N CYS A 46 -16.45 -12.22 -3.25
CA CYS A 46 -15.94 -12.87 -4.47
C CYS A 46 -15.11 -11.92 -5.33
N HIS A 47 -15.52 -10.65 -5.39
CA HIS A 47 -14.77 -9.62 -6.08
C HIS A 47 -13.44 -9.28 -5.41
N LEU A 48 -13.42 -9.21 -4.07
CA LEU A 48 -12.19 -9.07 -3.29
C LEU A 48 -11.23 -10.22 -3.58
N GLU A 49 -11.66 -11.47 -3.46
CA GLU A 49 -10.80 -12.63 -3.75
C GLU A 49 -10.14 -12.53 -5.14
N THR A 50 -10.93 -12.18 -6.15
CA THR A 50 -10.45 -12.00 -7.53
C THR A 50 -9.45 -10.84 -7.62
N TYR A 51 -9.78 -9.70 -7.02
CA TYR A 51 -8.92 -8.51 -7.03
C TYR A 51 -7.59 -8.75 -6.30
N LEU A 52 -7.62 -9.48 -5.18
CA LEU A 52 -6.44 -9.83 -4.38
C LEU A 52 -5.52 -10.83 -5.10
N SER A 53 -6.08 -11.76 -5.87
CA SER A 53 -5.31 -12.78 -6.61
C SER A 53 -4.25 -12.19 -7.56
N ASN A 54 -4.40 -10.93 -7.96
CA ASN A 54 -3.45 -10.24 -8.80
C ASN A 54 -2.13 -9.86 -8.11
N ILE A 55 -2.07 -9.83 -6.78
CA ILE A 55 -0.91 -9.25 -6.05
C ILE A 55 0.43 -9.91 -6.41
N THR A 56 0.43 -11.20 -6.69
CA THR A 56 1.65 -11.95 -7.07
C THR A 56 2.06 -11.72 -8.52
N ASN A 57 1.12 -11.32 -9.38
CA ASN A 57 1.31 -11.13 -10.82
C ASN A 57 1.74 -9.70 -11.17
N VAL A 58 1.55 -8.72 -10.28
CA VAL A 58 1.95 -7.34 -10.52
C VAL A 58 3.46 -7.18 -10.35
N GLN A 59 4.15 -6.89 -11.46
CA GLN A 59 5.58 -6.62 -11.45
C GLN A 59 5.91 -5.13 -11.18
N ASN A 60 5.10 -4.22 -11.74
CA ASN A 60 5.27 -2.79 -11.62
C ASN A 60 4.04 -2.17 -10.94
N PHE A 61 4.18 -1.74 -9.70
CA PHE A 61 3.13 -1.11 -8.92
C PHE A 61 3.05 0.42 -9.09
N TYR A 62 4.02 1.03 -9.78
CA TYR A 62 4.13 2.48 -9.97
C TYR A 62 3.59 2.97 -11.33
N ILE A 63 2.74 2.17 -11.98
CA ILE A 63 1.90 2.63 -13.11
C ILE A 63 0.51 3.01 -12.60
N ASP A 64 -0.16 3.97 -13.25
CA ASP A 64 -1.35 4.63 -12.67
C ASP A 64 -2.48 3.68 -12.26
N ASN A 65 -2.75 2.64 -13.06
CA ASN A 65 -3.74 1.61 -12.71
C ASN A 65 -3.33 0.82 -11.45
N ASN A 66 -2.03 0.51 -11.30
CA ASN A 66 -1.55 -0.27 -10.15
C ASN A 66 -1.28 0.57 -8.91
N LYS A 67 -1.14 1.90 -9.03
CA LYS A 67 -0.93 2.79 -7.87
C LYS A 67 -2.10 2.73 -6.90
N GLN A 68 -3.34 2.63 -7.39
CA GLN A 68 -4.50 2.53 -6.49
C GLN A 68 -4.52 1.18 -5.77
N PHE A 69 -4.20 0.09 -6.48
CA PHE A 69 -4.04 -1.22 -5.89
C PHE A 69 -2.89 -1.27 -4.87
N LEU A 70 -1.75 -0.64 -5.15
CA LEU A 70 -0.63 -0.49 -4.22
C LEU A 70 -1.07 0.20 -2.93
N ARG A 71 -1.82 1.30 -3.05
CA ARG A 71 -2.35 2.02 -1.88
C ARG A 71 -3.29 1.15 -1.07
N PHE A 72 -4.19 0.41 -1.74
CA PHE A 72 -5.05 -0.55 -1.08
C PHE A 72 -4.23 -1.56 -0.26
N ILE A 73 -3.16 -2.12 -0.83
CA ILE A 73 -2.26 -3.05 -0.16
C ILE A 73 -1.60 -2.41 1.06
N LEU A 74 -0.86 -1.32 0.87
CA LEU A 74 -0.05 -0.70 1.92
C LEU A 74 -0.91 -0.17 3.08
N ILE A 75 -2.04 0.47 2.79
CA ILE A 75 -2.96 0.97 3.84
C ILE A 75 -3.58 -0.21 4.60
N SER A 76 -3.95 -1.30 3.92
CA SER A 76 -4.53 -2.46 4.58
C SER A 76 -3.55 -3.10 5.56
N ILE A 77 -2.31 -3.32 5.11
CA ILE A 77 -1.24 -3.89 5.96
C ILE A 77 -0.99 -2.98 7.16
N GLU A 78 -0.79 -1.68 6.93
CA GLU A 78 -0.50 -0.74 8.01
C GLU A 78 -1.59 -0.74 9.09
N ARG A 79 -2.86 -0.71 8.68
CA ARG A 79 -4.00 -0.67 9.61
C ARG A 79 -4.26 -1.99 10.33
N ALA A 80 -3.91 -3.11 9.70
CA ALA A 80 -4.05 -4.44 10.30
C ALA A 80 -2.96 -4.71 11.34
N TYR A 81 -1.69 -4.44 11.00
CA TYR A 81 -0.54 -4.80 11.80
C TYR A 81 -0.06 -3.69 12.76
N ARG A 82 -0.59 -2.47 12.62
CA ARG A 82 -0.41 -1.37 13.56
C ARG A 82 -1.74 -0.65 13.79
N PRO A 83 -2.59 -1.13 14.71
CA PRO A 83 -3.91 -0.52 14.98
C PRO A 83 -3.86 0.97 15.33
N GLU A 84 -2.76 1.46 15.90
CA GLU A 84 -2.53 2.88 16.20
C GLU A 84 -2.50 3.74 14.94
N SER A 85 -2.17 3.15 13.78
CA SER A 85 -2.21 3.84 12.49
C SER A 85 -3.64 4.14 12.03
N ARG A 86 -4.66 3.52 12.64
CA ARG A 86 -6.06 3.73 12.27
C ARG A 86 -6.51 5.18 12.52
N LYS A 87 -5.80 5.94 13.36
CA LYS A 87 -6.01 7.39 13.58
C LYS A 87 -5.70 8.24 12.35
N TYR A 88 -4.86 7.76 11.43
CA TYR A 88 -4.51 8.52 10.24
C TYR A 88 -5.56 8.35 9.15
N ASN A 89 -5.95 9.47 8.54
CA ASN A 89 -6.72 9.47 7.31
C ASN A 89 -5.77 9.37 6.10
N PHE A 90 -5.53 8.15 5.62
CA PHE A 90 -4.66 7.91 4.45
C PHE A 90 -5.22 8.49 3.15
N SER A 91 -6.51 8.83 3.10
CA SER A 91 -7.17 9.46 1.95
C SER A 91 -7.17 10.99 1.98
N GLU A 92 -6.68 11.60 3.08
CA GLU A 92 -6.63 13.04 3.28
C GLU A 92 -5.86 13.74 2.16
N LEU A 93 -6.45 14.82 1.64
CA LEU A 93 -5.79 15.72 0.71
C LEU A 93 -4.87 16.66 1.48
N TYR A 94 -3.73 17.00 0.88
CA TYR A 94 -2.80 17.96 1.43
C TYR A 94 -3.34 19.38 1.25
N TYR A 95 -3.44 20.14 2.35
CA TYR A 95 -4.10 21.44 2.35
C TYR A 95 -3.36 22.44 1.44
N GLY A 96 -4.11 23.14 0.57
CA GLY A 96 -3.56 24.15 -0.33
C GLY A 96 -3.01 23.64 -1.66
N PHE A 97 -3.09 22.33 -1.92
CA PHE A 97 -2.68 21.72 -3.20
C PHE A 97 -3.82 20.89 -3.77
N ASP A 98 -4.33 21.29 -4.93
CA ASP A 98 -5.39 20.55 -5.62
C ASP A 98 -4.87 19.15 -6.02
N ASN A 99 -5.50 18.11 -5.47
CA ASN A 99 -5.24 16.68 -5.75
C ASN A 99 -3.95 16.07 -5.18
N GLU A 100 -3.18 16.77 -4.35
CA GLU A 100 -2.06 16.15 -3.63
C GLU A 100 -2.59 15.41 -2.38
N LYS A 101 -2.08 14.21 -2.13
CA LYS A 101 -2.46 13.43 -0.94
C LYS A 101 -1.48 13.74 0.17
N LYS A 102 -1.97 13.84 1.41
CA LYS A 102 -1.11 13.95 2.59
C LYS A 102 -0.17 12.76 2.74
N TRP A 103 -0.62 11.58 2.30
CA TRP A 103 0.15 10.35 2.33
C TRP A 103 0.44 9.89 0.90
N GLU A 104 1.72 9.91 0.53
CA GLU A 104 2.18 9.68 -0.84
C GLU A 104 2.92 8.35 -0.97
N ILE A 105 2.85 7.76 -2.16
CA ILE A 105 3.68 6.60 -2.50
C ILE A 105 5.11 7.09 -2.64
N GLU A 106 6.02 6.46 -1.92
CA GLU A 106 7.45 6.75 -1.99
C GLU A 106 8.27 5.53 -2.38
N HIS A 107 9.32 5.78 -3.16
CA HIS A 107 10.38 4.83 -3.46
C HIS A 107 11.42 4.81 -2.34
N ILE A 108 11.53 3.69 -1.62
CA ILE A 108 12.50 3.50 -0.53
C ILE A 108 13.93 3.75 -1.04
N PHE A 109 14.27 3.12 -2.17
CA PHE A 109 15.41 3.46 -2.99
C PHE A 109 14.95 4.30 -4.17
N SER A 110 15.40 5.56 -4.23
CA SER A 110 14.92 6.56 -5.20
C SER A 110 15.04 6.05 -6.63
N LEU A 111 13.98 6.22 -7.43
CA LEU A 111 13.91 5.77 -8.82
C LEU A 111 15.08 6.31 -9.67
N SER A 112 15.40 7.60 -9.52
CA SER A 112 16.49 8.26 -10.27
C SER A 112 17.89 7.71 -9.95
N LYS A 113 18.05 7.07 -8.79
CA LYS A 113 19.33 6.52 -8.30
C LYS A 113 19.32 5.00 -8.22
N PHE A 114 18.24 4.34 -8.62
CA PHE A 114 18.09 2.90 -8.43
C PHE A 114 19.20 2.11 -9.13
N ASN A 115 19.52 2.46 -10.37
CA ASN A 115 20.62 1.82 -11.12
C ASN A 115 22.02 2.20 -10.62
N GLU A 116 22.16 3.24 -9.79
CA GLU A 116 23.42 3.57 -9.12
C GLU A 116 23.62 2.71 -7.86
N GLU A 117 22.53 2.39 -7.16
CA GLU A 117 22.54 1.55 -5.95
C GLU A 117 22.51 0.04 -6.28
N PHE A 118 22.05 -0.34 -7.48
CA PHE A 118 21.94 -1.72 -7.95
C PHE A 118 22.60 -1.90 -9.33
N SER A 119 23.76 -2.54 -9.34
CA SER A 119 24.55 -2.89 -10.53
C SER A 119 24.03 -4.16 -11.24
N ASN A 120 23.26 -4.99 -10.53
CA ASN A 120 22.65 -6.21 -11.05
C ASN A 120 21.47 -5.91 -11.98
N LYS A 121 21.71 -5.88 -13.29
CA LYS A 121 20.74 -5.44 -14.31
C LYS A 121 19.36 -6.15 -14.26
N PRO A 122 19.26 -7.49 -14.09
CA PRO A 122 17.95 -8.15 -13.93
C PRO A 122 17.15 -7.70 -12.70
N PHE A 123 17.84 -7.44 -11.58
CA PHE A 123 17.17 -6.90 -10.39
C PHE A 123 16.80 -5.43 -10.62
N SER A 124 17.70 -4.66 -11.24
CA SER A 124 17.49 -3.23 -11.48
C SER A 124 16.26 -2.96 -12.37
N SER A 125 16.01 -3.81 -13.37
CA SER A 125 14.86 -3.66 -14.29
C SER A 125 13.49 -3.99 -13.71
N HIS A 126 13.42 -4.72 -12.59
CA HIS A 126 12.16 -5.19 -12.00
C HIS A 126 11.97 -4.78 -10.53
N GLY A 127 13.05 -4.41 -9.84
CA GLY A 127 13.05 -4.04 -8.43
C GLY A 127 12.54 -2.64 -8.18
N GLU A 128 12.81 -1.68 -9.08
CA GLU A 128 12.56 -0.25 -8.84
C GLU A 128 11.10 0.06 -8.50
N ASN A 129 10.16 -0.54 -9.22
CA ASN A 129 8.72 -0.31 -9.04
C ASN A 129 8.03 -1.52 -8.39
N SER A 130 8.80 -2.40 -7.76
CA SER A 130 8.27 -3.56 -7.06
C SER A 130 7.62 -3.14 -5.74
N LEU A 131 6.67 -3.94 -5.25
CA LEU A 131 6.07 -3.76 -3.92
C LEU A 131 7.12 -3.63 -2.80
N GLY A 132 8.24 -4.36 -2.93
CA GLY A 132 9.34 -4.32 -1.98
C GLY A 132 9.98 -2.95 -1.86
N ASN A 133 10.04 -2.16 -2.94
CA ASN A 133 10.67 -0.83 -2.99
C ASN A 133 9.70 0.33 -2.75
N LEU A 134 8.41 0.05 -2.53
CA LEU A 134 7.40 1.09 -2.39
C LEU A 134 6.79 1.11 -0.99
N THR A 135 6.50 2.31 -0.52
CA THR A 135 5.88 2.54 0.79
C THR A 135 4.99 3.79 0.80
N LEU A 136 4.41 4.15 1.95
CA LEU A 136 3.74 5.42 2.17
C LEU A 136 4.47 6.27 3.21
N ILE A 137 4.66 7.55 2.90
CA ILE A 137 5.15 8.58 3.82
C ILE A 137 4.32 9.85 3.69
N SER A 138 4.45 10.81 4.61
CA SER A 138 3.78 12.10 4.46
C SER A 138 4.34 12.92 3.31
N ARG A 139 3.52 13.82 2.78
CA ARG A 139 3.93 14.86 1.85
C ARG A 139 5.00 15.78 2.42
N ASP A 140 4.98 16.02 3.73
CA ASP A 140 5.98 16.85 4.41
C ASP A 140 7.37 16.22 4.31
N LEU A 141 7.49 14.92 4.63
CA LEU A 141 8.75 14.20 4.47
C LEU A 141 9.13 14.00 3.00
N ASN A 142 8.19 13.64 2.14
CA ASN A 142 8.45 13.45 0.71
C ASN A 142 8.80 14.76 -0.01
N GLY A 143 8.33 15.88 0.53
CA GLY A 143 8.58 17.23 0.05
C GLY A 143 9.94 17.78 0.46
N ASP A 144 10.53 17.25 1.54
CA ASP A 144 11.82 17.67 2.08
C ASP A 144 12.95 17.50 1.05
N GLU A 145 13.64 18.59 0.74
CA GLU A 145 14.67 18.62 -0.29
C GLU A 145 15.88 17.74 0.04
N ILE A 146 16.18 17.55 1.33
CA ILE A 146 17.27 16.67 1.76
C ILE A 146 16.84 15.21 1.58
N TYR A 147 15.62 14.86 1.95
CA TYR A 147 15.06 13.52 1.83
C TYR A 147 14.95 13.07 0.38
N LYS A 148 14.41 13.92 -0.51
CA LYS A 148 14.22 13.62 -1.95
C LYS A 148 15.49 13.13 -2.64
N VAL A 149 16.62 13.77 -2.35
CA VAL A 149 17.90 13.46 -2.98
C VAL A 149 18.75 12.49 -2.17
N ALA A 150 18.34 12.15 -0.95
CA ALA A 150 19.06 11.23 -0.09
C ALA A 150 19.08 9.81 -0.67
N GLN A 151 20.24 9.14 -0.55
CA GLN A 151 20.33 7.69 -0.72
C GLN A 151 19.70 6.97 0.47
N PHE A 152 19.40 5.67 0.32
CA PHE A 152 18.69 4.90 1.33
C PHE A 152 19.30 5.03 2.73
N LYS A 153 20.64 4.95 2.87
CA LYS A 153 21.31 5.13 4.17
C LYS A 153 20.94 6.45 4.86
N LYS A 154 20.90 7.55 4.12
CA LYS A 154 20.56 8.86 4.68
C LYS A 154 19.06 9.00 4.91
N LYS A 155 18.20 8.43 4.05
CA LYS A 155 16.75 8.35 4.29
C LYS A 155 16.43 7.64 5.62
N LYS A 156 17.16 6.57 5.95
CA LYS A 156 17.05 5.87 7.25
C LYS A 156 17.37 6.75 8.44
N GLU A 157 18.26 7.73 8.30
CA GLU A 157 18.57 8.68 9.36
C GLU A 157 17.47 9.73 9.49
N ILE A 158 17.07 10.33 8.37
CA ILE A 158 16.09 11.43 8.33
C ILE A 158 14.74 10.96 8.87
N ILE A 159 14.24 9.81 8.40
CA ILE A 159 12.88 9.36 8.77
C ILE A 159 12.74 9.11 10.28
N ARG A 160 13.83 8.89 11.03
CA ARG A 160 13.77 8.64 12.49
C ARG A 160 13.14 9.77 13.28
N ASP A 161 13.20 10.99 12.74
CA ASP A 161 12.64 12.19 13.37
C ASP A 161 11.15 12.38 13.02
N PHE A 162 10.55 11.43 12.28
CA PHE A 162 9.18 11.46 11.78
C PHE A 162 8.35 10.29 12.34
N GLU A 163 7.05 10.50 12.56
CA GLU A 163 6.14 9.46 13.07
C GLU A 163 6.05 8.25 12.13
N GLU A 164 6.27 8.48 10.84
CA GLU A 164 6.26 7.47 9.78
C GLU A 164 7.32 6.40 9.96
N ASN A 165 8.39 6.67 10.71
CA ASN A 165 9.37 5.64 11.05
C ASN A 165 8.73 4.52 11.89
N ASP A 166 7.69 4.81 12.67
CA ASP A 166 6.95 3.80 13.46
C ASP A 166 5.94 3.00 12.66
N PHE A 167 5.71 3.33 11.38
CA PHE A 167 4.76 2.60 10.55
C PHE A 167 5.26 1.18 10.28
N TYR A 168 4.36 0.21 10.32
CA TYR A 168 4.68 -1.18 10.02
C TYR A 168 5.26 -1.33 8.62
N ILE A 169 4.66 -0.67 7.61
CA ILE A 169 5.15 -0.70 6.23
C ILE A 169 6.52 -0.02 6.04
N ASN A 170 6.94 0.84 6.98
CA ASN A 170 8.20 1.58 6.95
C ASN A 170 9.32 0.96 7.79
N GLN A 171 9.09 -0.20 8.42
CA GLN A 171 10.13 -0.90 9.19
C GLN A 171 11.42 -1.19 8.41
N VAL A 172 11.34 -1.22 7.07
CA VAL A 172 12.50 -1.32 6.16
C VAL A 172 13.60 -0.29 6.45
N PHE A 173 13.24 0.92 6.89
CA PHE A 173 14.19 1.97 7.21
C PHE A 173 14.97 1.73 8.51
N ARG A 174 14.55 0.75 9.31
CA ARG A 174 15.25 0.30 10.52
C ARG A 174 16.21 -0.86 10.25
N SER A 175 16.31 -1.30 8.99
CA SER A 175 17.18 -2.40 8.61
C SER A 175 18.67 -2.08 8.81
N ASN A 176 19.40 -3.11 9.21
CA ASN A 176 20.87 -3.09 9.31
C ASN A 176 21.56 -3.37 7.97
N ALA A 177 20.82 -3.35 6.85
CA ALA A 177 21.40 -3.52 5.52
C ALA A 177 22.38 -2.37 5.24
N ILE A 178 23.57 -2.73 4.73
CA ILE A 178 24.66 -1.77 4.47
C ILE A 178 25.31 -1.94 3.09
N SER A 179 25.10 -3.06 2.41
CA SER A 179 25.64 -3.34 1.09
C SER A 179 24.54 -3.52 0.06
N GLU A 180 24.89 -3.38 -1.23
CA GLU A 180 23.98 -3.64 -2.36
C GLU A 180 23.31 -5.02 -2.25
N LYS A 181 24.09 -6.07 -1.98
CA LYS A 181 23.55 -7.43 -1.79
C LYS A 181 22.55 -7.51 -0.63
N ASP A 182 22.79 -6.79 0.45
CA ASP A 182 21.85 -6.72 1.56
C ASP A 182 20.58 -5.96 1.15
N TYR A 183 20.70 -4.90 0.37
CA TYR A 183 19.56 -4.13 -0.14
C TYR A 183 18.70 -4.95 -1.10
N GLU A 184 19.31 -5.71 -2.01
CA GLU A 184 18.57 -6.62 -2.90
C GLU A 184 17.76 -7.63 -2.09
N LYS A 185 18.43 -8.30 -1.14
CA LYS A 185 17.79 -9.27 -0.25
C LYS A 185 16.68 -8.62 0.57
N LEU A 186 16.90 -7.41 1.10
CA LEU A 186 15.92 -6.66 1.86
C LEU A 186 14.65 -6.39 1.04
N LEU A 187 14.79 -5.95 -0.21
CA LEU A 187 13.65 -5.66 -1.09
C LEU A 187 12.89 -6.93 -1.50
N ILE A 188 13.61 -8.03 -1.76
CA ILE A 188 12.98 -9.34 -2.07
C ILE A 188 12.20 -9.85 -0.87
N CYS A 189 12.83 -9.93 0.31
CA CYS A 189 12.19 -10.42 1.52
C CYS A 189 11.02 -9.54 1.93
N ARG A 190 11.15 -8.21 1.80
CA ARG A 190 10.05 -7.28 2.08
C ARG A 190 8.88 -7.47 1.12
N LYS A 191 9.14 -7.68 -0.18
CA LYS A 191 8.08 -7.97 -1.15
C LYS A 191 7.29 -9.21 -0.74
N GLU A 192 7.98 -10.31 -0.44
CA GLU A 192 7.35 -11.56 -0.02
C GLU A 192 6.56 -11.38 1.29
N GLN A 193 7.14 -10.68 2.27
CA GLN A 193 6.48 -10.36 3.53
C GLN A 193 5.18 -9.57 3.29
N LEU A 194 5.23 -8.48 2.54
CA LEU A 194 4.03 -7.67 2.29
C LEU A 194 2.94 -8.42 1.51
N GLN A 195 3.33 -9.29 0.57
CA GLN A 195 2.37 -10.15 -0.14
C GLN A 195 1.67 -11.11 0.82
N ASN A 196 2.44 -11.77 1.69
CA ASN A 196 1.90 -12.70 2.68
C ASN A 196 1.04 -11.97 3.72
N ASP A 197 1.54 -10.88 4.28
CA ASP A 197 0.83 -10.04 5.26
C ASP A 197 -0.51 -9.58 4.68
N PHE A 198 -0.51 -9.09 3.44
CA PHE A 198 -1.74 -8.65 2.80
C PHE A 198 -2.77 -9.77 2.60
N ILE A 199 -2.33 -10.96 2.17
CA ILE A 199 -3.23 -12.11 2.02
C ILE A 199 -3.78 -12.54 3.39
N ASN A 200 -2.95 -12.49 4.43
CA ASN A 200 -3.31 -12.94 5.78
C ASN A 200 -4.35 -12.02 6.45
N ILE A 201 -4.48 -10.76 6.04
CA ILE A 201 -5.54 -9.86 6.52
C ILE A 201 -6.95 -10.41 6.27
N PHE A 202 -7.10 -11.21 5.20
CA PHE A 202 -8.38 -11.79 4.80
C PHE A 202 -8.54 -13.24 5.25
N LYS A 203 -7.64 -13.74 6.11
CA LYS A 203 -7.66 -15.14 6.56
C LYS A 203 -7.56 -15.25 8.08
N GLN A 204 -8.29 -16.22 8.63
CA GLN A 204 -8.12 -16.68 10.01
C GLN A 204 -7.91 -18.19 9.99
N ASN A 205 -6.76 -18.66 10.49
CA ASN A 205 -6.36 -20.08 10.41
C ASN A 205 -6.44 -20.62 8.97
N ASP A 206 -5.90 -19.86 8.01
CA ASP A 206 -5.93 -20.14 6.56
C ASP A 206 -7.30 -20.16 5.87
N ILE A 207 -8.38 -19.88 6.61
CA ILE A 207 -9.75 -19.81 6.08
C ILE A 207 -10.11 -18.35 5.80
N TRP A 208 -10.73 -18.09 4.64
CA TRP A 208 -11.24 -16.76 4.29
C TRP A 208 -12.16 -16.20 5.39
N ASN A 209 -11.87 -14.98 5.83
CA ASN A 209 -12.64 -14.29 6.86
C ASN A 209 -12.79 -12.81 6.50
N PHE A 210 -13.81 -12.52 5.72
CA PHE A 210 -14.17 -11.14 5.35
C PHE A 210 -14.47 -10.25 6.57
N SER A 211 -15.08 -10.81 7.62
CA SER A 211 -15.43 -10.04 8.81
C SER A 211 -14.21 -9.47 9.52
N LEU A 212 -13.06 -10.17 9.47
CA LEU A 212 -11.80 -9.66 10.03
C LEU A 212 -11.38 -8.38 9.30
N PHE A 213 -11.32 -8.40 7.98
CA PHE A 213 -10.99 -7.23 7.17
C PHE A 213 -11.98 -6.07 7.41
N TYR A 214 -13.28 -6.35 7.39
CA TYR A 214 -14.31 -5.33 7.56
C TYR A 214 -14.29 -4.67 8.95
N ASN A 215 -14.05 -5.45 10.01
CA ASN A 215 -14.10 -4.94 11.38
C ASN A 215 -12.78 -4.30 11.80
N GLU A 216 -11.64 -4.84 11.37
CA GLU A 216 -10.32 -4.37 11.82
C GLU A 216 -9.72 -3.33 10.88
N VAL A 217 -9.75 -3.58 9.57
CA VAL A 217 -9.08 -2.71 8.61
C VAL A 217 -9.99 -1.56 8.20
N LEU A 218 -11.26 -1.86 7.89
CA LEU A 218 -12.26 -0.87 7.48
C LEU A 218 -12.91 -0.09 8.63
N GLN A 219 -12.42 -0.24 9.85
CA GLN A 219 -12.86 0.57 10.98
C GLN A 219 -12.66 2.06 10.66
N PRO A 220 -13.66 2.95 10.83
CA PRO A 220 -13.45 4.38 10.64
C PRO A 220 -12.33 4.92 11.54
N SER A 221 -11.57 5.89 11.05
CA SER A 221 -10.63 6.65 11.89
C SER A 221 -11.40 7.42 12.97
N TYR A 222 -10.87 7.43 14.19
CA TYR A 222 -11.40 8.19 15.33
C TYR A 222 -10.73 9.56 15.45
#